data_AF-A0A6I4M8J2-F1
#
_entry.id   AF-A0A6I4M8J2-F1
#
_cell.length_a   1.000
_cell.length_b   1.000
_cell.length_c   1.000
_cell.angle_alpha   90.00
_cell.angle_beta   90.00
_cell.angle_gamma   90.00
#
_symmetry.space_group_name_H-M   'P 1'
#
loop_
_entity.id
_entity.type
_entity.pdbx_description
1 polymer ?
#
loop_
_entity_poly.entity_id
_entity_poly.type
_entity_poly.pdbx_seq_one_letter_code
_entity_poly.pdbx_strand_id
1 'polypeptide(L)'
;MLRRVSADQAITSQQLSVLGSLEHGPCRMTELAAEHGVRLPTMTAQINRLERDGLVERGRDGSDARVVTAALTAAGRERLAAGRAQRIGFLTERFAALTDEERAAVAAALPALDKLFTAP
;
A
#
# COMPACT_ATOMS: atom_id res chain seq x y z
N MET A 1 -4.66 -13.06 -6.80
CA MET A 1 -5.89 -12.61 -7.49
C MET A 1 -6.06 -11.09 -7.51
N LEU A 2 -5.78 -10.38 -6.41
CA LEU A 2 -5.82 -8.90 -6.36
C LEU A 2 -4.82 -8.19 -7.31
N ARG A 3 -3.77 -8.87 -7.78
CA ARG A 3 -2.78 -8.26 -8.70
C ARG A 3 -3.34 -7.94 -10.10
N ARG A 4 -4.43 -8.61 -10.54
CA ARG A 4 -5.10 -8.28 -11.82
C ARG A 4 -5.90 -6.98 -11.77
N VAL A 5 -6.13 -6.44 -10.57
CA VAL A 5 -6.76 -5.12 -10.36
C VAL A 5 -5.86 -3.99 -10.87
N SER A 6 -4.54 -4.22 -10.98
CA SER A 6 -3.57 -3.17 -11.30
C SER A 6 -3.30 -2.89 -12.77
N ALA A 7 -3.92 -3.62 -13.71
CA ALA A 7 -3.66 -3.41 -15.14
C ALA A 7 -4.18 -2.06 -15.66
N ASP A 8 -5.22 -1.50 -15.04
CA ASP A 8 -5.84 -0.20 -15.37
C ASP A 8 -5.53 0.90 -14.34
N GLN A 9 -4.51 0.70 -13.50
CA GLN A 9 -4.17 1.65 -12.44
C GLN A 9 -2.99 2.53 -12.85
N ALA A 10 -3.12 3.83 -12.65
CA ALA A 10 -2.01 4.79 -12.80
C ALA A 10 -0.89 4.59 -11.75
N ILE A 11 -1.04 3.63 -10.83
CA ILE A 11 -0.09 3.28 -9.79
C ILE A 11 -0.08 1.75 -9.62
N THR A 12 1.10 1.15 -9.49
CA THR A 12 1.20 -0.31 -9.30
C THR A 12 0.73 -0.72 -7.90
N SER A 13 0.24 -1.96 -7.73
CA SER A 13 -0.08 -2.54 -6.41
C SER A 13 1.05 -2.33 -5.38
N GLN A 14 2.31 -2.49 -5.80
CA GLN A 14 3.47 -2.34 -4.93
C GLN A 14 3.66 -0.89 -4.49
N GLN A 15 3.55 0.07 -5.41
CA GLN A 15 3.64 1.49 -5.06
C GLN A 15 2.51 1.90 -4.11
N LEU A 16 1.27 1.45 -4.35
CA LEU A 16 0.16 1.74 -3.46
C LEU A 16 0.36 1.15 -2.05
N SER A 17 0.95 -0.05 -1.97
CA SER A 17 1.34 -0.68 -0.71
C SER A 17 2.35 0.19 0.05
N VAL A 18 3.42 0.63 -0.62
CA VAL A 18 4.45 1.49 -0.01
C VAL A 18 3.87 2.83 0.47
N LEU A 19 3.00 3.46 -0.32
CA LEU A 19 2.33 4.69 0.13
C LEU A 19 1.45 4.42 1.35
N GLY A 20 0.80 3.26 1.43
CA GLY A 20 -0.01 2.84 2.57
C GLY A 20 0.79 2.74 3.88
N SER A 21 2.02 2.23 3.83
CA SER A 21 2.91 2.15 5.00
C SER A 21 3.30 3.53 5.56
N LEU A 22 3.20 4.58 4.74
CA LEU A 22 3.55 5.96 5.11
C LEU A 22 2.33 6.79 5.56
N GLU A 23 1.14 6.20 5.63
CA GLU A 23 -0.10 6.91 5.96
C GLU A 23 -0.09 7.50 7.37
N HIS A 24 0.50 6.78 8.32
CA HIS A 24 0.54 7.17 9.74
C HIS A 24 1.73 8.07 10.09
N GLY A 25 2.60 8.40 9.12
CA GLY A 25 3.72 9.31 9.32
C GLY A 25 5.01 8.87 8.61
N PRO A 26 6.11 9.61 8.83
CA PRO A 26 7.42 9.25 8.28
C PRO A 26 7.88 7.88 8.78
N CYS A 27 8.44 7.07 7.88
CA CYS A 27 8.96 5.73 8.20
C CYS A 27 10.43 5.63 7.81
N ARG A 28 11.24 4.88 8.58
CA ARG A 28 12.65 4.66 8.25
C ARG A 28 12.77 3.77 7.03
N MET A 29 13.72 4.06 6.14
CA MET A 29 13.93 3.27 4.92
C MET A 29 14.18 1.78 5.19
N THR A 30 14.82 1.46 6.32
CA THR A 30 15.09 0.08 6.76
C THR A 30 13.84 -0.64 7.25
N GLU A 31 12.96 0.05 7.96
CA GLU A 31 11.68 -0.49 8.44
C GLU A 31 10.76 -0.75 7.26
N LEU A 32 10.67 0.21 6.34
CA LEU A 32 9.91 0.08 5.11
C LEU A 32 10.41 -1.10 4.26
N ALA A 33 11.74 -1.29 4.16
CA ALA A 33 12.30 -2.45 3.46
C ALA A 33 11.90 -3.77 4.12
N ALA A 34 11.96 -3.85 5.45
CA ALA A 34 11.58 -5.03 6.22
C ALA A 34 10.09 -5.36 6.10
N GLU A 35 9.21 -4.36 6.24
CA GLU A 35 7.76 -4.51 6.10
C GLU A 35 7.36 -5.06 4.72
N HIS A 36 8.06 -4.61 3.66
CA HIS A 36 7.79 -5.06 2.29
C HIS A 36 8.58 -6.31 1.89
N GLY A 37 9.36 -6.91 2.79
CA GLY A 37 10.14 -8.12 2.52
C GLY A 37 11.20 -7.95 1.43
N VAL A 38 11.72 -6.74 1.23
CA VAL A 38 12.73 -6.42 0.22
C VAL A 38 14.03 -5.93 0.83
N ARG A 39 15.12 -5.97 0.06
CA ARG A 39 16.40 -5.38 0.48
C ARG A 39 16.35 -3.85 0.37
N LEU A 40 17.13 -3.17 1.20
CA LEU A 40 17.21 -1.70 1.22
C LEU A 40 17.47 -1.07 -0.17
N PRO A 41 18.39 -1.56 -1.03
CA PRO A 41 18.57 -0.99 -2.37
C PRO A 41 17.31 -1.05 -3.24
N THR A 42 16.52 -2.11 -3.12
CA THR A 42 15.24 -2.26 -3.81
C THR A 42 14.23 -1.24 -3.29
N MET A 43 14.14 -1.06 -1.97
CA MET A 43 13.27 -0.05 -1.38
C MET A 43 13.69 1.38 -1.78
N THR A 44 14.99 1.67 -1.76
CA THR A 44 15.54 2.95 -2.24
C THR A 44 15.15 3.23 -3.68
N ALA A 45 15.21 2.23 -4.57
CA ALA A 45 14.76 2.39 -5.95
C ALA A 45 13.25 2.63 -6.07
N GLN A 46 12.42 2.04 -5.20
CA GLN A 46 10.98 2.30 -5.14
C GLN A 46 10.69 3.73 -4.67
N ILE A 47 11.31 4.17 -3.57
CA ILE A 47 11.17 5.53 -3.05
C ILE A 47 11.69 6.57 -4.04
N ASN A 48 12.83 6.33 -4.73
CA ASN A 48 13.32 7.23 -5.78
C ASN A 48 12.27 7.47 -6.88
N ARG A 49 11.50 6.43 -7.26
CA ARG A 49 10.43 6.60 -8.26
C ARG A 49 9.29 7.45 -7.71
N LEU A 50 8.81 7.13 -6.51
CA LEU A 50 7.73 7.86 -5.87
C LEU A 50 8.10 9.32 -5.57
N GLU A 51 9.36 9.59 -5.24
CA GLU A 51 9.89 10.94 -4.99
C GLU A 51 9.95 11.75 -6.29
N ARG A 52 10.43 11.14 -7.40
CA ARG A 52 10.37 11.77 -8.73
C ARG A 52 8.94 12.06 -9.19
N ASP A 53 7.99 11.22 -8.80
CA ASP A 53 6.56 11.42 -9.09
C ASP A 53 5.89 12.42 -8.12
N GLY A 54 6.64 12.99 -7.17
CA GLY A 54 6.16 13.97 -6.19
C GLY A 54 5.24 13.40 -5.11
N LEU A 55 5.21 12.07 -4.95
CA LEU A 55 4.28 11.37 -4.04
C LEU A 55 4.87 11.16 -2.65
N VAL A 56 6.19 11.14 -2.52
CA VAL A 56 6.89 11.04 -1.24
C VAL A 56 8.03 12.05 -1.19
N GLU A 57 8.43 12.38 0.03
CA GLU A 57 9.62 13.19 0.30
C GLU A 57 10.51 12.47 1.31
N ARG A 58 11.82 12.68 1.19
CA ARG A 58 12.79 12.16 2.15
C ARG A 58 13.04 13.14 3.27
N GLY A 59 13.10 12.58 4.48
CA GLY A 59 13.42 13.30 5.69
C GLY A 59 14.62 12.70 6.42
N ARG A 60 14.83 13.24 7.61
CA ARG A 60 15.81 12.79 8.59
C ARG A 60 15.04 12.41 9.84
N ASP A 61 15.48 11.36 10.51
CA ASP A 61 14.87 10.96 11.78
C ASP A 61 15.17 12.01 12.87
N GLY A 62 14.16 12.34 13.69
CA GLY A 62 14.30 13.35 14.73
C GLY A 62 15.22 12.94 15.89
N SER A 63 15.46 11.64 16.07
CA SER A 63 16.37 11.09 17.10
C SER A 63 17.78 10.81 16.58
N ASP A 64 17.95 10.53 15.28
CA ASP A 64 19.26 10.37 14.64
C ASP A 64 19.25 10.89 13.19
N ALA A 65 19.87 12.06 12.98
CA ALA A 65 19.95 12.68 11.66
C ALA A 65 20.70 11.85 10.61
N ARG A 66 21.41 10.77 10.97
CA ARG A 66 22.02 9.86 9.99
C ARG A 66 20.98 8.95 9.34
N VAL A 67 19.84 8.73 9.99
CA VAL A 67 18.78 7.87 9.50
C VAL A 67 17.91 8.63 8.49
N VAL A 68 17.68 7.99 7.34
CA VAL A 68 16.81 8.51 6.28
C VAL A 68 15.40 7.97 6.48
N THR A 69 14.43 8.88 6.43
CA THR A 69 13.00 8.57 6.48
C THR A 69 12.34 8.92 5.15
N ALA A 70 11.19 8.31 4.88
CA ALA A 70 10.30 8.69 3.79
C ALA A 70 8.93 9.09 4.37
N ALA A 71 8.28 10.09 3.81
CA ALA A 71 6.95 10.55 4.22
C ALA A 71 6.08 10.85 2.99
N LEU A 72 4.75 10.75 3.14
CA LEU A 72 3.82 11.16 2.09
C LEU A 72 3.80 12.68 1.95
N THR A 73 3.87 13.15 0.70
CA THR A 73 3.47 14.51 0.36
C THR A 73 1.94 14.63 0.36
N ALA A 74 1.41 15.85 0.17
CA ALA A 74 -0.02 16.04 -0.04
C ALA A 74 -0.54 15.26 -1.27
N ALA A 75 0.18 15.34 -2.39
CA ALA A 75 -0.13 14.59 -3.61
C ALA A 75 -0.04 13.07 -3.39
N GLY A 76 0.89 12.61 -2.56
CA GLY A 76 0.99 11.22 -2.14
C GLY A 76 -0.25 10.72 -1.41
N ARG A 77 -0.79 11.52 -0.48
CA ARG A 77 -2.03 11.20 0.25
C ARG A 77 -3.24 11.13 -0.68
N GLU A 78 -3.39 12.10 -1.57
CA GLU A 78 -4.47 12.10 -2.58
C GLU A 78 -4.38 10.87 -3.49
N ARG A 79 -3.15 10.54 -3.93
CA ARG A 79 -2.92 9.37 -4.79
C ARG A 79 -3.24 8.06 -4.07
N LEU A 80 -2.87 7.92 -2.79
CA LEU A 80 -3.21 6.77 -1.97
C LEU A 80 -4.73 6.62 -1.84
N ALA A 81 -5.44 7.71 -1.53
CA ALA A 81 -6.89 7.72 -1.42
C ALA A 81 -7.58 7.33 -2.74
N ALA A 82 -7.14 7.91 -3.86
CA ALA A 82 -7.67 7.58 -5.19
C ALA A 82 -7.42 6.10 -5.56
N GLY A 83 -6.23 5.58 -5.29
CA GLY A 83 -5.91 4.17 -5.54
C GLY A 83 -6.75 3.21 -4.69
N ARG A 84 -7.04 3.56 -3.43
CA ARG A 84 -7.95 2.79 -2.57
C ARG A 84 -9.39 2.84 -3.06
N ALA A 85 -9.90 4.02 -3.42
CA ALA A 85 -11.25 4.18 -3.96
C ALA A 85 -11.46 3.35 -5.22
N GLN A 86 -10.50 3.36 -6.14
CA GLN A 86 -10.55 2.54 -7.36
C GLN A 86 -10.57 1.04 -7.04
N ARG A 87 -9.74 0.58 -6.10
CA ARG A 87 -9.72 -0.83 -5.68
C ARG A 87 -11.03 -1.25 -5.00
N ILE A 88 -11.62 -0.38 -4.19
CA ILE A 88 -12.93 -0.62 -3.56
C ILE A 88 -14.00 -0.69 -4.65
N GLY A 89 -14.08 0.28 -5.55
CA GLY A 89 -15.05 0.29 -6.65
C GLY A 89 -14.98 -0.98 -7.51
N PHE A 90 -13.78 -1.38 -7.91
CA PHE A 90 -13.57 -2.64 -8.64
C PHE A 90 -14.11 -3.85 -7.87
N LEU A 91 -13.84 -3.94 -6.57
CA LEU A 91 -14.36 -5.04 -5.76
C LEU A 91 -15.87 -4.96 -5.63
N THR A 92 -16.43 -3.79 -5.37
CA THR A 92 -17.88 -3.56 -5.26
C THR A 92 -18.63 -4.05 -6.50
N GLU A 93 -18.15 -3.72 -7.71
CA GLU A 93 -18.76 -4.20 -8.96
C GLU A 93 -18.76 -5.73 -9.07
N ARG A 94 -17.67 -6.39 -8.66
CA ARG A 94 -17.59 -7.86 -8.69
C ARG A 94 -18.44 -8.52 -7.63
N PHE A 95 -18.49 -7.93 -6.44
CA PHE A 95 -19.39 -8.37 -5.39
C PHE A 95 -20.85 -8.18 -5.81
N ALA A 96 -21.20 -7.15 -6.58
CA ALA A 96 -22.56 -6.95 -7.08
C ALA A 96 -23.03 -8.05 -8.03
N ALA A 97 -22.10 -8.74 -8.71
CA ALA A 97 -22.41 -9.86 -9.60
C ALA A 97 -22.56 -11.22 -8.88
N LEU A 98 -22.25 -11.29 -7.58
CA LEU A 98 -22.41 -12.51 -6.78
C LEU A 98 -23.86 -12.69 -6.33
N THR A 99 -24.29 -13.94 -6.30
CA THR A 99 -25.52 -14.35 -5.62
C THR A 99 -25.42 -14.12 -4.11
N ASP A 100 -26.56 -14.13 -3.42
CA ASP A 100 -26.58 -13.97 -1.96
C ASP A 100 -25.84 -15.11 -1.24
N GLU A 101 -25.91 -16.33 -1.76
CA GLU A 101 -25.20 -17.49 -1.21
C GLU A 101 -23.68 -17.36 -1.38
N GLU A 102 -23.19 -16.96 -2.55
CA GLU A 102 -21.77 -16.71 -2.78
C GLU A 102 -21.26 -15.55 -1.92
N ARG A 103 -22.04 -14.47 -1.77
CA ARG A 103 -21.70 -13.34 -0.90
C ARG A 103 -21.59 -13.79 0.57
N ALA A 104 -22.52 -14.62 1.03
CA ALA A 104 -22.48 -15.18 2.37
C ALA A 104 -21.26 -16.09 2.58
N ALA A 105 -20.92 -16.93 1.60
CA ALA A 105 -19.74 -17.78 1.64
C ALA A 105 -18.43 -16.96 1.72
N VAL A 106 -18.31 -15.89 0.93
CA VAL A 106 -17.16 -14.99 1.00
C VAL A 106 -17.08 -14.30 2.36
N ALA A 107 -18.19 -13.79 2.88
CA ALA A 107 -18.25 -13.15 4.20
C ALA A 107 -17.83 -14.12 5.33
N ALA A 108 -18.30 -15.37 5.28
CA ALA A 108 -17.95 -16.40 6.24
C ALA A 108 -16.45 -16.78 6.22
N ALA A 109 -15.77 -16.61 5.07
CA ALA A 109 -14.35 -16.89 4.94
C ALA A 109 -13.44 -15.75 5.46
N LEU A 110 -13.93 -14.50 5.53
CA LEU A 110 -13.12 -13.33 5.91
C LEU A 110 -12.40 -13.48 7.25
N PRO A 111 -13.03 -13.96 8.35
CA PRO A 111 -12.32 -14.13 9.62
C PRO A 111 -11.16 -15.13 9.57
N ALA A 112 -11.25 -16.16 8.72
CA ALA A 112 -10.17 -17.12 8.54
C ALA A 112 -9.03 -16.53 7.70
N LEU A 113 -9.36 -15.71 6.69
CA LEU A 113 -8.37 -14.99 5.90
C LEU A 113 -7.62 -13.95 6.73
N ASP A 114 -8.30 -13.23 7.63
CA ASP A 114 -7.69 -12.21 8.49
C ASP A 114 -6.55 -12.80 9.34
N LYS A 115 -6.76 -14.01 9.89
CA LYS A 115 -5.76 -14.77 10.65
C LYS A 115 -4.48 -15.10 9.87
N LEU A 116 -4.50 -15.04 8.53
CA LEU A 116 -3.30 -15.25 7.72
C LEU A 116 -2.41 -14.00 7.68
N PHE A 117 -2.96 -12.83 7.98
CA PHE A 117 -2.29 -11.53 7.83
C PHE A 117 -2.02 -10.84 9.17
N THR A 118 -2.83 -11.08 10.20
CA THR A 118 -2.43 -10.81 11.57
C THR A 118 -1.48 -11.93 12.01
N ALA A 119 -0.17 -11.66 12.04
CA ALA A 119 0.80 -12.53 12.70
C ALA A 119 0.31 -12.88 14.13
N PRO A 120 0.66 -14.06 14.68
CA PRO A 120 0.30 -14.42 16.05
C PRO A 120 0.81 -13.41 17.07
#